data_AF-A0AA87B408-F1
#
_entry.id   AF-A0AA87B408-F1
#
_cell.length_a   1.000
_cell.length_b   1.000
_cell.length_c   1.000
_cell.angle_alpha   90.00
_cell.angle_beta   90.00
_cell.angle_gamma   90.00
#
_symmetry.space_group_name_H-M   'P 1'
#
loop_
_entity.id
_entity.type
_entity.pdbx_description
1 polymer ?
#
loop_
_entity_poly.entity_id
_entity_poly.type
_entity_poly.pdbx_seq_one_letter_code
_entity_poly.pdbx_strand_id
1 'polypeptide(L)'
;MFMLRAALACLREQTLFRPLILAAERLSVDPARCLVFEDAEVGIIAATAAGCQVCVIAETHKRRMEGDHWQLENYERVMPKIADGALGLIQF
;
A
#
# COMPACT_ATOMS: atom_id res chain seq x y z
N MET A 1 -11.90 -10.03 -7.04
CA MET A 1 -12.32 -8.63 -6.88
C MET A 1 -12.05 -8.24 -5.43
N PHE A 2 -10.95 -7.54 -5.16
CA PHE A 2 -10.52 -7.18 -3.80
C PHE A 2 -11.02 -5.76 -3.47
N MET A 3 -11.63 -5.59 -2.29
CA MET A 3 -12.35 -4.37 -1.91
C MET A 3 -11.56 -3.54 -0.89
N LEU A 4 -10.88 -2.48 -1.33
CA LEU A 4 -10.15 -1.57 -0.43
C LEU A 4 -11.04 -0.46 0.14
N ARG A 5 -10.81 -0.11 1.41
CA ARG A 5 -11.50 0.95 2.15
C ARG A 5 -10.62 2.08 2.65
N ALA A 6 -9.31 1.88 2.73
CA ALA A 6 -8.39 2.92 3.19
C ALA A 6 -7.05 2.83 2.45
N ALA A 7 -6.39 3.98 2.29
CA ALA A 7 -5.03 4.09 1.79
C ALA A 7 -4.15 4.66 2.91
N LEU A 8 -3.09 3.93 3.29
CA LEU A 8 -2.04 4.39 4.18
C LEU A 8 -0.79 4.69 3.34
N ALA A 9 -0.17 5.84 3.59
CA ALA A 9 1.09 6.22 2.97
C ALA A 9 2.17 6.42 4.04
N CYS A 10 3.35 5.84 3.77
CA CYS A 10 4.69 6.19 4.26
C CYS A 10 4.84 6.69 5.72
N LEU A 11 5.44 5.86 6.59
CA LEU A 11 6.14 6.31 7.80
C LEU A 11 7.59 5.81 7.73
N ARG A 12 8.57 6.73 7.71
CA ARG A 12 10.01 6.44 7.47
C ARG A 12 10.73 5.60 8.56
N GLU A 13 10.03 5.04 9.53
CA GLU A 13 10.60 4.35 10.70
C GLU A 13 10.00 2.95 10.96
N GLN A 14 9.62 2.21 9.91
CA GLN A 14 8.85 0.95 10.06
C GLN A 14 9.70 -0.33 9.95
N THR A 15 10.39 -0.72 11.03
CA THR A 15 10.89 -2.09 11.22
C THR A 15 9.89 -3.01 11.94
N LEU A 16 8.74 -2.50 12.37
CA LEU A 16 7.66 -3.25 13.04
C LEU A 16 6.34 -3.14 12.27
N PHE A 17 5.52 -4.19 12.28
CA PHE A 17 4.15 -4.18 11.71
C PHE A 17 3.16 -3.31 12.53
N ARG A 18 3.49 -3.02 13.80
CA ARG A 18 2.61 -2.34 14.76
C ARG A 18 2.09 -0.97 14.32
N PRO A 19 2.86 -0.10 13.63
CA PRO A 19 2.37 1.19 13.14
C PRO A 19 1.21 1.06 12.14
N LEU A 20 1.22 0.02 11.30
CA LEU A 20 0.20 -0.21 10.28
C LEU A 20 -1.11 -0.70 10.90
N ILE A 21 -1.01 -1.63 11.86
CA ILE A 21 -2.19 -2.09 12.63
C ILE A 21 -2.80 -0.92 13.39
N LEU A 22 -1.98 -0.12 14.08
CA LEU A 22 -2.45 1.05 14.81
C LEU A 22 -3.14 2.08 13.91
N ALA A 23 -2.61 2.30 12.70
CA ALA A 23 -3.23 3.20 11.74
C ALA A 23 -4.56 2.64 11.20
N ALA A 24 -4.67 1.33 10.94
CA ALA A 24 -5.92 0.68 10.57
C ALA A 24 -6.97 0.76 11.71
N GLU A 25 -6.55 0.52 12.96
CA GLU A 25 -7.38 0.69 14.16
C GLU A 25 -7.91 2.12 14.30
N ARG A 26 -7.04 3.13 14.15
CA ARG A 26 -7.41 4.55 14.21
C ARG A 26 -8.42 4.94 13.13
N LEU A 27 -8.33 4.31 11.96
CA LEU A 27 -9.27 4.49 10.86
C LEU A 27 -10.51 3.60 10.98
N SER A 28 -10.58 2.72 11.98
CA SER A 28 -11.66 1.73 12.17
C SER A 28 -11.88 0.86 10.94
N VAL A 29 -10.79 0.44 10.30
CA VAL A 29 -10.79 -0.44 9.13
C VAL A 29 -9.95 -1.69 9.40
N ASP A 30 -10.34 -2.79 8.80
CA ASP A 30 -9.55 -4.02 8.78
C ASP A 30 -8.27 -3.80 7.94
N PRO A 31 -7.06 -4.13 8.44
CA PRO A 31 -5.82 -4.10 7.66
C PRO A 31 -5.92 -4.80 6.30
N ALA A 32 -6.67 -5.90 6.21
CA ALA A 32 -6.90 -6.62 4.95
C ALA A 32 -7.69 -5.81 3.90
N ARG A 33 -8.23 -4.65 4.29
CA ARG A 33 -8.92 -3.69 3.43
C ARG A 33 -8.14 -2.40 3.23
N CYS A 34 -6.89 -2.35 3.66
CA CYS A 34 -5.99 -1.21 3.50
C CYS A 34 -5.06 -1.41 2.29
N LEU A 35 -4.81 -0.35 1.55
CA LEU A 35 -3.68 -0.23 0.62
C LEU A 35 -2.54 0.45 1.35
N VAL A 36 -1.34 -0.08 1.23
CA VAL A 36 -0.11 0.59 1.64
C VAL A 36 0.68 0.94 0.39
N PHE A 37 1.02 2.22 0.24
CA PHE A 37 2.02 2.65 -0.72
C PHE A 37 3.39 2.65 -0.04
N GLU A 38 4.32 1.85 -0.56
CA GLU A 38 5.66 1.72 0.00
C GLU A 38 6.72 1.69 -1.08
N ASP A 39 7.84 2.32 -0.82
CA ASP A 39 9.03 2.30 -1.66
C ASP A 39 10.19 1.52 -1.01
N ALA A 40 10.09 1.13 0.27
CA ALA A 40 11.15 0.40 0.97
C ALA A 40 10.81 -1.07 1.23
N GLU A 41 11.78 -1.97 1.04
CA GLU A 41 11.61 -3.42 1.24
C GLU A 41 11.13 -3.77 2.66
N VAL A 42 11.70 -3.10 3.67
CA VAL A 42 11.30 -3.31 5.07
C VAL A 42 9.83 -2.94 5.32
N GLY A 43 9.34 -1.89 4.66
CA GLY A 43 7.97 -1.43 4.75
C GLY A 43 7.00 -2.36 4.01
N ILE A 44 7.41 -2.88 2.85
CA ILE A 44 6.66 -3.90 2.09
C ILE A 44 6.46 -5.16 2.93
N ILE A 45 7.52 -5.64 3.59
CA ILE A 45 7.47 -6.81 4.49
C ILE A 45 6.54 -6.52 5.67
N ALA A 46 6.67 -5.36 6.31
CA ALA A 46 5.83 -4.98 7.45
C ALA A 46 4.34 -4.88 7.07
N ALA A 47 4.02 -4.29 5.90
CA ALA A 47 2.67 -4.18 5.36
C ALA A 47 2.07 -5.53 5.02
N THR A 48 2.84 -6.40 4.38
CA THR A 48 2.42 -7.78 4.08
C THR A 48 2.17 -8.56 5.36
N ALA A 49 3.04 -8.43 6.37
CA ALA A 49 2.90 -9.08 7.66
C ALA A 49 1.68 -8.56 8.47
N ALA A 50 1.31 -7.29 8.29
CA ALA A 50 0.11 -6.69 8.87
C ALA A 50 -1.19 -7.14 8.16
N GLY A 51 -1.09 -7.88 7.05
CA GLY A 51 -2.22 -8.34 6.24
C GLY A 51 -2.73 -7.29 5.24
N CYS A 52 -2.01 -6.18 5.04
CA CYS A 52 -2.40 -5.15 4.09
C CYS A 52 -2.12 -5.56 2.64
N GLN A 53 -2.84 -4.93 1.71
CA GLN A 53 -2.44 -4.92 0.30
C GLN A 53 -1.34 -3.89 0.09
N VAL A 54 -0.36 -4.19 -0.77
CA VAL A 54 0.81 -3.31 -0.98
C VAL A 54 0.91 -2.90 -2.44
N CYS A 55 1.07 -1.60 -2.67
CA CYS A 55 1.45 -0.99 -3.93
C CYS A 55 2.88 -0.45 -3.80
N VAL A 56 3.82 -1.01 -4.57
CA VAL A 56 5.22 -0.59 -4.53
C VAL A 56 5.41 0.66 -5.38
N ILE A 57 6.12 1.65 -4.87
CA ILE A 57 6.52 2.84 -5.63
C ILE A 57 7.99 2.71 -5.99
N ALA A 58 8.28 2.49 -7.26
CA ALA A 58 9.62 2.16 -7.76
C ALA A 58 10.48 3.40 -8.09
N GLU A 59 10.01 4.61 -7.80
CA GLU A 59 10.71 5.87 -8.16
C GLU A 59 12.13 5.94 -7.59
N THR A 60 12.30 5.47 -6.34
CA THR A 60 13.57 5.49 -5.63
C THR A 60 14.49 4.31 -5.99
N HIS A 61 14.01 3.33 -6.76
CA HIS A 61 14.71 2.08 -7.04
C HIS A 61 14.99 1.90 -8.53
N LYS A 62 16.28 1.94 -8.92
CA LYS A 62 16.73 1.69 -10.31
C LYS A 62 16.47 0.26 -10.81
N ARG A 63 16.03 -0.65 -9.92
CA ARG A 63 15.75 -2.05 -10.23
C ARG A 63 14.40 -2.42 -9.64
N ARG A 64 13.58 -3.09 -10.46
CA ARG A 64 12.29 -3.63 -10.05
C ARG A 64 12.48 -4.48 -8.79
N MET A 65 11.70 -4.19 -7.75
CA MET A 65 11.72 -4.99 -6.53
C MET A 65 11.10 -6.35 -6.82
N GLU A 66 11.69 -7.42 -6.28
CA GLU A 66 11.20 -8.79 -6.44
C GLU A 66 9.89 -8.99 -5.66
N GLY A 67 8.97 -9.80 -6.21
CA GLY A 67 7.70 -10.16 -5.58
C GLY A 67 6.46 -9.92 -6.44
N ASP A 68 5.31 -10.41 -5.96
CA ASP A 68 4.01 -10.38 -6.66
C ASP A 68 3.21 -9.08 -6.43
N HIS A 69 3.80 -8.10 -5.75
CA HIS A 69 3.15 -6.82 -5.48
C HIS A 69 2.98 -6.00 -6.77
N TRP A 70 1.86 -5.30 -6.87
CA TRP A 70 1.65 -4.32 -7.93
C TRP A 70 2.62 -3.14 -7.74
N GLN A 71 3.21 -2.63 -8.83
CA GLN A 71 4.25 -1.61 -8.78
C GLN A 71 3.88 -0.43 -9.68
N LEU A 72 4.05 0.78 -9.15
CA LEU A 72 3.96 2.05 -9.86
C LEU A 72 5.36 2.65 -9.98
N GLU A 73 5.68 3.25 -11.12
CA GLU A 73 6.94 3.99 -11.27
C GLU A 73 6.95 5.22 -10.37
N ASN A 74 5.87 5.99 -10.39
CA ASN A 74 5.63 7.17 -9.56
C ASN A 74 4.11 7.42 -9.48
N TYR A 75 3.70 8.53 -8.88
CA TYR A 75 2.29 8.89 -8.70
C TYR A 75 1.68 9.69 -9.88
N GLU A 76 2.47 10.12 -10.87
CA GLU A 76 2.03 11.10 -11.88
C GLU A 76 0.90 10.59 -12.79
N ARG A 77 0.90 9.29 -13.06
CA ARG A 77 -0.01 8.63 -14.00
C ARG A 77 -0.97 7.67 -13.32
N VAL A 78 -1.30 7.93 -12.05
CA VAL A 78 -2.26 7.13 -11.30
C VAL A 78 -3.35 8.01 -10.75
N MET A 79 -4.60 7.53 -10.85
CA MET A 79 -5.75 8.23 -10.26
C MET A 79 -6.58 7.26 -9.43
N PRO A 80 -7.04 7.69 -8.23
CA PRO A 80 -8.01 6.91 -7.48
C PRO A 80 -9.34 6.89 -8.23
N LYS A 81 -9.97 5.72 -8.26
CA LYS A 81 -11.34 5.54 -8.72
C LYS A 81 -12.11 4.80 -7.66
N ILE A 82 -13.29 5.32 -7.32
CA ILE A 82 -14.25 4.55 -6.53
C ILE A 82 -15.09 3.74 -7.51
N ALA A 83 -15.13 2.42 -7.35
CA ALA A 83 -15.95 1.51 -8.13
C ALA A 83 -16.52 0.45 -7.19
N ASP A 84 -17.82 0.17 -7.30
CA ASP A 84 -18.52 -0.84 -6.51
C ASP A 84 -18.30 -0.70 -4.98
N GLY A 85 -18.22 0.54 -4.49
CA GLY A 85 -17.98 0.85 -3.08
C GLY A 85 -16.57 0.53 -2.58
N ALA A 86 -15.61 0.32 -3.49
CA ALA A 86 -14.20 0.09 -3.19
C ALA A 86 -13.30 1.16 -3.85
N LEU A 87 -12.14 1.39 -3.23
CA LEU A 87 -11.06 2.17 -3.82
C LEU A 87 -10.26 1.31 -4.80
N GLY A 88 -10.17 1.75 -6.05
CA GLY A 88 -9.26 1.23 -7.07
C GLY A 88 -8.30 2.32 -7.54
N LEU A 89 -7.25 1.90 -8.25
CA LEU A 89 -6.28 2.79 -8.88
C LEU A 89 -6.26 2.50 -10.38
N ILE A 90 -6.31 3.55 -11.19
CA ILE A 90 -6.21 3.45 -12.65
C ILE A 90 -4.92 4.12 -13.07
N GLN A 91 -4.17 3.44 -13.93
CA GLN A 91 -3.00 4.00 -14.60
C GLN A 91 -3.38 4.45 -16.02
N PHE A 92 -2.86 5.60 -16.47
CA PHE A 92 -3.21 6.23 -17.75
C PHE A 92 -2.03 6.87 -18.50
#